data_AF-A0AAE0EHN8-F1
#
_entry.id   AF-A0AAE0EHN8-F1
#
_cell.length_a   1.000
_cell.length_b   1.000
_cell.length_c   1.000
_cell.angle_alpha   90.00
_cell.angle_beta   90.00
_cell.angle_gamma   90.00
#
_symmetry.space_group_name_H-M   'P 1'
#
loop_
_entity.id
_entity.type
_entity.pdbx_description
1 polymer ?
#
loop_
_entity_poly.entity_id
_entity_poly.type
_entity_poly.pdbx_seq_one_letter_code
_entity_poly.pdbx_strand_id
1 'polypeptide(L)'
;MKIFGWNAQGLGSSRAFNTLRYHKQETRAEMVFLMVTRCIQENMEILRVKLGYTGKLVVDSVGKSGGLYLMWDSSIDVVLMSYSQGHIDVRIHDENNRNWRFTGFYGHPEQAQRTNS
;
A
#
# COMPACT_ATOMS: atom_id res chain seq x y z
N MET A 1 -12.58 -10.82 -1.88
CA MET A 1 -11.21 -10.32 -1.82
C MET A 1 -10.66 -9.86 -3.15
N LYS A 2 -10.45 -8.55 -3.24
CA LYS A 2 -9.81 -7.89 -4.37
C LYS A 2 -8.70 -6.99 -3.86
N ILE A 3 -7.54 -7.06 -4.50
CA ILE A 3 -6.36 -6.25 -4.16
C ILE A 3 -6.02 -5.38 -5.36
N PHE A 4 -5.72 -4.10 -5.10
CA PHE A 4 -5.22 -3.18 -6.12
C PHE A 4 -3.79 -2.74 -5.78
N GLY A 5 -2.86 -2.97 -6.70
CA GLY A 5 -1.46 -2.55 -6.57
C GLY A 5 -1.14 -1.43 -7.56
N TRP A 6 -0.50 -0.34 -7.10
CA TRP A 6 -0.13 0.77 -7.98
C TRP A 6 1.20 1.43 -7.60
N ASN A 7 2.09 1.56 -8.59
CA ASN A 7 3.26 2.44 -8.48
C ASN A 7 2.83 3.87 -8.80
N ALA A 8 2.54 4.64 -7.75
CA ALA A 8 1.89 5.94 -7.85
C ALA A 8 2.84 7.07 -8.27
N GLN A 9 4.16 6.88 -8.14
CA GLN A 9 5.20 7.89 -8.44
C GLN A 9 4.96 9.27 -7.79
N GLY A 10 4.13 9.34 -6.74
CA GLY A 10 3.68 10.55 -6.06
C GLY A 10 2.16 10.71 -6.03
N LEU A 11 1.61 10.93 -4.82
CA LEU A 11 0.16 11.10 -4.60
C LEU A 11 -0.25 12.55 -4.29
N GLY A 12 0.67 13.50 -4.41
CA GLY A 12 0.44 14.90 -4.03
C GLY A 12 -0.48 15.69 -4.98
N SER A 13 -0.95 15.10 -6.08
CA SER A 13 -1.83 15.78 -7.04
C SER A 13 -3.28 15.30 -6.92
N SER A 14 -4.24 16.21 -7.13
CA SER A 14 -5.68 15.87 -7.18
C SER A 14 -5.99 14.81 -8.24
N ARG A 15 -5.21 14.78 -9.34
CA ARG A 15 -5.35 13.78 -10.39
C ARG A 15 -4.99 12.38 -9.88
N ALA A 16 -3.85 12.23 -9.21
CA ALA A 16 -3.44 10.94 -8.65
C ALA A 16 -4.45 10.43 -7.61
N PHE A 17 -4.97 11.33 -6.76
CA PHE A 17 -6.04 11.00 -5.82
C PHE A 17 -7.31 10.52 -6.54
N ASN A 18 -7.77 11.25 -7.56
CA ASN A 18 -8.98 10.88 -8.29
C ASN A 18 -8.82 9.56 -9.05
N THR A 19 -7.64 9.28 -9.62
CA THR A 19 -7.33 8.00 -10.24
C THR A 19 -7.41 6.86 -9.23
N LEU A 20 -6.81 7.03 -8.04
CA LEU A 20 -6.87 6.02 -6.99
C LEU A 20 -8.30 5.81 -6.49
N ARG A 21 -9.07 6.88 -6.31
CA ARG A 21 -10.49 6.81 -5.93
C ARG A 21 -11.32 6.08 -6.99
N TYR A 22 -11.11 6.38 -8.27
CA TYR A 22 -11.77 5.71 -9.38
C TYR A 22 -11.47 4.22 -9.37
N HIS A 23 -10.20 3.83 -9.25
CA HIS A 23 -9.82 2.42 -9.18
C HIS A 23 -10.40 1.72 -7.95
N LYS A 24 -10.44 2.38 -6.79
CA LYS A 24 -11.15 1.83 -5.63
C LYS A 24 -12.61 1.52 -5.96
N GLN A 25 -13.32 2.47 -6.54
CA GLN A 25 -14.75 2.33 -6.83
C GLN A 25 -15.03 1.25 -7.88
N GLU A 26 -14.24 1.23 -8.95
CA GLU A 26 -14.39 0.29 -10.06
C GLU A 26 -14.07 -1.14 -9.63
N THR A 27 -12.94 -1.32 -8.92
CA THR A 27 -12.52 -2.65 -8.48
C THR A 27 -13.31 -3.12 -7.26
N ARG A 28 -13.76 -2.20 -6.39
CA ARG A 28 -14.15 -2.50 -5.00
C ARG A 28 -13.04 -3.25 -4.26
N ALA A 29 -11.81 -2.73 -4.37
CA ALA A 29 -10.66 -3.30 -3.69
C ALA A 29 -10.83 -3.23 -2.16
N GLU A 30 -10.62 -4.35 -1.50
CA GLU A 30 -10.61 -4.50 -0.04
C GLU A 30 -9.24 -4.10 0.53
N MET A 31 -8.19 -4.26 -0.29
CA MET A 31 -6.82 -3.90 0.03
C MET A 31 -6.17 -3.12 -1.12
N VAL A 32 -5.39 -2.10 -0.78
CA VAL A 32 -4.60 -1.32 -1.74
C VAL A 32 -3.15 -1.28 -1.29
N PHE A 33 -2.24 -1.63 -2.21
CA PHE A 33 -0.80 -1.49 -2.06
C PHE A 33 -0.26 -0.41 -3.00
N LEU A 34 0.37 0.62 -2.44
CA LEU A 34 0.97 1.73 -3.18
C LEU A 34 2.48 1.72 -3.01
N MET A 35 3.17 1.90 -4.13
CA MET A 35 4.62 2.02 -4.20
C MET A 35 5.01 3.45 -4.63
N VAL A 36 6.14 3.93 -4.13
CA VAL A 36 6.71 5.25 -4.47
C VAL A 36 5.80 6.40 -4.04
N THR A 37 5.42 6.39 -2.77
CA THR A 37 4.63 7.48 -2.21
C THR A 37 5.57 8.58 -1.73
N ARG A 38 5.67 9.69 -2.47
CA ARG A 38 6.33 10.93 -2.00
C ARG A 38 5.47 11.66 -0.95
N CYS A 39 4.91 10.93 0.00
CA CYS A 39 3.92 11.47 0.93
C CYS A 39 4.26 11.10 2.37
N ILE A 40 4.25 12.12 3.23
CA ILE A 40 4.38 11.99 4.68
C ILE A 40 3.18 11.24 5.28
N GLN A 41 3.37 10.59 6.43
CA GLN A 41 2.36 9.76 7.10
C GLN A 41 1.00 10.46 7.29
N GLU A 42 1.00 11.76 7.57
CA GLU A 42 -0.20 12.59 7.75
C GLU A 42 -1.06 12.64 6.49
N ASN A 43 -0.45 12.85 5.32
CA ASN A 43 -1.16 12.86 4.04
C ASN A 43 -1.75 11.49 3.72
N MET A 44 -1.01 10.43 4.07
CA MET A 44 -1.47 9.06 3.87
C MET A 44 -2.62 8.68 4.79
N GLU A 45 -2.66 9.24 6.00
CA GLU A 45 -3.81 9.11 6.89
C GLU A 45 -5.07 9.78 6.31
N ILE A 46 -4.94 11.01 5.82
CA ILE A 46 -6.04 11.71 5.15
C ILE A 46 -6.53 10.90 3.94
N LEU A 47 -5.61 10.32 3.16
CA LEU A 47 -5.94 9.47 2.02
C LEU A 47 -6.75 8.24 2.44
N ARG A 48 -6.29 7.52 3.48
CA ARG A 48 -6.97 6.35 4.04
C ARG A 48 -8.43 6.66 4.40
N VAL A 49 -8.62 7.72 5.17
CA VAL A 49 -9.93 8.16 5.66
C VAL A 49 -10.83 8.57 4.50
N LYS A 50 -10.33 9.39 3.56
CA LYS A 50 -11.09 9.82 2.38
C LYS A 50 -11.51 8.66 1.47
N LEU A 51 -10.69 7.62 1.40
CA LEU A 51 -11.03 6.44 0.63
C LEU A 51 -11.96 5.51 1.41
N GLY A 52 -12.08 5.63 2.74
CA GLY A 52 -12.94 4.77 3.57
C GLY A 52 -12.29 3.42 3.90
N TYR A 53 -10.97 3.38 4.05
CA TYR A 53 -10.24 2.23 4.58
C TYR A 53 -10.07 2.37 6.08
N THR A 54 -10.00 1.26 6.82
CA THR A 54 -9.95 1.25 8.30
C THR A 54 -8.53 1.04 8.83
N GLY A 55 -7.71 0.22 8.14
CA GLY A 55 -6.34 -0.07 8.52
C GLY A 55 -5.30 0.49 7.55
N LYS A 56 -4.06 0.62 8.03
CA LYS A 56 -2.89 0.99 7.21
C LYS A 56 -1.58 0.45 7.76
N LEU A 57 -0.60 0.31 6.88
CA LEU A 57 0.83 0.20 7.18
C LEU A 57 1.59 1.19 6.31
N VAL A 58 2.59 1.84 6.90
CA VAL A 58 3.44 2.80 6.21
C VAL A 58 4.89 2.42 6.40
N VAL A 59 5.62 2.32 5.31
CA VAL A 59 7.08 2.34 5.32
C VAL A 59 7.48 3.68 4.73
N ASP A 60 8.12 4.52 5.54
CA ASP A 60 8.50 5.86 5.12
C ASP A 60 9.60 5.84 4.06
N SER A 61 9.54 6.80 3.15
CA SER A 61 10.59 7.03 2.14
C SER A 61 11.89 7.50 2.77
N VAL A 62 13.03 7.07 2.22
CA VAL A 62 14.34 7.64 2.56
C VAL A 62 14.64 8.80 1.62
N GLY A 63 14.56 10.03 2.13
CA GLY A 63 14.74 11.25 1.33
C GLY A 63 13.63 11.45 0.30
N LYS A 64 13.98 11.47 -0.99
CA LYS A 64 13.03 11.66 -2.11
C LYS A 64 12.58 10.35 -2.77
N SER A 65 13.04 9.20 -2.26
CA SER A 65 12.92 7.90 -2.92
C SER A 65 12.29 6.86 -2.01
N GLY A 66 11.51 5.97 -2.62
CA GLY A 66 10.88 4.85 -1.92
C GLY A 66 9.58 5.25 -1.23
N GLY A 67 9.22 4.46 -0.23
CA GLY A 67 7.96 4.56 0.49
C GLY A 67 6.95 3.52 0.01
N LEU A 68 6.47 2.70 0.94
CA LEU A 68 5.42 1.71 0.72
C LEU A 68 4.22 2.03 1.59
N TYR A 69 3.04 1.81 1.03
CA TYR A 69 1.82 2.03 1.76
C TYR A 69 0.84 0.90 1.49
N LEU A 70 0.36 0.27 2.55
CA LEU A 70 -0.71 -0.71 2.50
C LEU A 70 -1.91 -0.14 3.26
N MET A 71 -3.11 -0.25 2.70
CA MET A 71 -4.35 0.07 3.40
C MET A 71 -5.42 -0.96 3.08
N TRP A 72 -6.33 -1.17 4.02
CA TRP A 72 -7.39 -2.16 3.91
C TRP A 72 -8.65 -1.73 4.65
N ASP A 73 -9.79 -2.30 4.28
CA ASP A 73 -11.07 -2.07 4.95
C ASP A 73 -11.33 -3.08 6.07
N SER A 74 -12.48 -2.96 6.75
CA SER A 74 -12.84 -3.80 7.89
C SER A 74 -13.28 -5.22 7.53
N SER A 75 -13.35 -5.57 6.24
CA SER A 75 -13.69 -6.94 5.82
C SER A 75 -12.51 -7.91 5.95
N ILE A 76 -11.29 -7.40 6.18
CA ILE A 76 -10.10 -8.23 6.36
C ILE A 76 -9.30 -7.82 7.59
N ASP A 77 -8.81 -8.82 8.30
CA ASP A 77 -7.85 -8.64 9.39
C ASP A 77 -6.44 -8.86 8.87
N VAL A 78 -5.55 -7.92 9.19
CA VAL A 78 -4.18 -7.89 8.67
C VAL A 78 -3.19 -7.89 9.82
N VAL A 79 -2.29 -8.87 9.81
CA VAL A 79 -1.22 -9.02 10.80
C VAL A 79 0.13 -8.84 10.10
N LEU A 80 0.90 -7.85 10.55
CA LEU A 80 2.25 -7.61 10.05
C LEU A 80 3.18 -8.77 10.43
N MET A 81 3.89 -9.29 9.43
CA MET A 81 4.87 -10.37 9.61
C MET A 81 6.29 -9.83 9.54
N SER A 82 6.60 -9.01 8.52
CA SER A 82 7.87 -8.31 8.37
C SER A 82 7.73 -7.10 7.44
N TYR A 83 8.69 -6.18 7.50
CA TYR A 83 8.81 -5.09 6.54
C TYR A 83 10.26 -4.66 6.36
N SER A 84 10.56 -4.08 5.22
CA SER A 84 11.81 -3.35 4.94
C SER A 84 11.50 -2.15 4.06
N GLN A 85 12.52 -1.36 3.71
CA GLN A 85 12.39 -0.29 2.72
C GLN A 85 11.86 -0.77 1.36
N GLY A 86 12.04 -2.06 1.05
CA GLY A 86 11.64 -2.67 -0.21
C GLY A 86 10.45 -3.63 -0.11
N HIS A 87 9.91 -3.92 1.08
CA HIS A 87 8.75 -4.80 1.18
C HIS A 87 7.84 -4.55 2.38
N ILE A 88 6.58 -4.97 2.23
CA ILE A 88 5.63 -5.19 3.32
C ILE A 88 5.13 -6.63 3.19
N ASP A 89 5.22 -7.39 4.27
CA ASP A 89 4.74 -8.75 4.35
C ASP A 89 3.70 -8.91 5.47
N VAL A 90 2.53 -9.42 5.13
CA VAL A 90 1.40 -9.53 6.06
C VAL A 90 0.70 -10.89 5.90
N ARG A 91 0.15 -11.37 7.02
CA ARG A 91 -0.84 -12.43 7.03
C ARG A 91 -2.23 -11.80 7.02
N ILE A 92 -3.12 -12.34 6.22
CA ILE A 92 -4.48 -11.85 6.05
C ILE A 92 -5.47 -12.95 6.41
N HIS A 93 -6.44 -12.57 7.21
CA HIS A 93 -7.61 -13.35 7.56
C HIS A 93 -8.83 -12.64 6.96
N ASP A 94 -9.64 -13.35 6.16
CA ASP A 94 -10.84 -12.77 5.55
C ASP A 94 -12.13 -13.31 6.15
N GLU A 95 -13.27 -12.70 5.80
CA GLU A 95 -14.60 -13.09 6.29
C GLU A 95 -14.99 -14.55 5.98
N ASN A 96 -14.31 -15.21 5.04
CA ASN A 96 -14.54 -16.61 4.67
C ASN A 96 -13.63 -17.59 5.43
N ASN A 97 -13.01 -17.14 6.54
CA ASN A 97 -12.02 -17.90 7.30
C ASN A 97 -10.81 -18.34 6.46
N ARG A 98 -10.49 -17.64 5.36
CA ARG A 98 -9.28 -17.94 4.58
C ARG A 98 -8.10 -17.24 5.20
N ASN A 99 -7.03 -18.00 5.39
CA ASN A 99 -5.76 -17.53 5.93
C ASN A 99 -4.69 -17.64 4.86
N TRP A 100 -4.15 -16.50 4.44
CA TRP A 100 -3.14 -16.45 3.37
C TRP A 100 -2.17 -15.29 3.62
N ARG A 101 -1.11 -15.19 2.81
CA ARG A 101 -0.02 -14.23 2.98
C ARG A 101 0.05 -13.31 1.77
N PHE A 102 0.16 -12.01 2.02
CA PHE A 102 0.44 -11.01 1.00
C PHE A 102 1.84 -10.43 1.24
N THR A 103 2.65 -10.41 0.19
CA THR A 103 3.92 -9.71 0.21
C THR A 103 3.97 -8.72 -0.95
N GLY A 104 4.01 -7.44 -0.62
CA GLY A 104 4.18 -6.36 -1.58
C GLY A 104 5.65 -5.96 -1.63
N PHE A 105 6.27 -6.05 -2.80
CA PHE A 105 7.67 -5.67 -3.01
C PHE A 105 7.78 -4.42 -3.87
N TYR A 106 8.78 -3.61 -3.58
CA TYR A 106 9.31 -2.57 -4.44
C TYR A 106 10.84 -2.63 -4.41
N GLY A 107 11.41 -3.20 -5.47
CA GLY A 107 12.85 -3.37 -5.58
C GLY A 107 13.58 -2.02 -5.74
N HIS A 108 14.88 -2.03 -5.43
CA HIS A 108 15.69 -0.83 -5.57
C HIS A 108 15.64 -0.29 -7.01
N PRO A 109 15.45 1.03 -7.22
CA PRO A 109 15.38 1.62 -8.56
C PRO A 109 16.66 1.36 -9.35
N GLU A 110 17.82 1.46 -8.68
CA GLU A 110 19.11 1.05 -9.24
C GLU A 110 19.25 -0.46 -9.28
N GLN A 111 19.42 -1.01 -10.48
CA GLN A 111 19.53 -2.45 -10.71
C GLN A 111 20.69 -3.10 -9.94
N ALA A 112 21.81 -2.39 -9.79
CA ALA A 112 22.99 -2.88 -9.08
C ALA A 112 22.74 -3.15 -7.58
N GLN A 113 21.70 -2.53 -7.00
CA GLN A 113 21.36 -2.67 -5.58
C GLN A 113 20.19 -3.63 -5.33
N ARG A 114 19.61 -4.22 -6.40
CA ARG A 114 18.50 -5.19 -6.28
C ARG A 114 18.90 -6.53 -5.66
N THR A 115 20.20 -6.83 -5.55
CA THR A 115 20.72 -8.05 -4.93
C THR A 115 20.68 -8.02 -3.39
N ASN A 116 20.42 -6.87 -2.78
CA ASN A 116 20.35 -6.68 -1.32
C ASN A 116 18.93 -6.35 -0.81
N SER A 117 17.89 -6.65 -1.59
CA SER A 117 16.49 -6.28 -1.33
C SER A 117 15.71 -7.36 -0.57
#